data_AF-A0A1W9MAJ8-F1
#
_entry.id   AF-A0A1W9MAJ8-F1
#
_cell.length_a   1.000
_cell.length_b   1.000
_cell.length_c   1.000
_cell.angle_alpha   90.00
_cell.angle_beta   90.00
_cell.angle_gamma   90.00
#
_symmetry.space_group_name_H-M   'P 1'
#
loop_
_entity.id
_entity.type
_entity.pdbx_description
1 polymer ?
#
loop_
_entity_poly.entity_id
_entity_poly.type
_entity_poly.pdbx_seq_one_letter_code
_entity_poly.pdbx_strand_id
1 'polypeptide(L)'
;MIGLPELHEKISNMKRIAATITEKKNAVKARISAAEAEGRTEKWTKQRVAEIRAEGTAAIDAALGQLAEVHATFSKHENFWADKELALSCIPLTRRGPDNISPENPVGESMARTALLAEASRMSNHRLELMAADALASGDYARMYLFSLEGNSRQKPTKIDTSGVVLPEQQAALNMFTEARRSVAHAVIDLREAHGARPDELAIARLSAERGITA
;
A
#
# COMPACT_ATOMS: atom_id res chain seq x y z
N MET A 1 -5.85 1.62 -12.98
CA MET A 1 -5.58 0.77 -11.80
C MET A 1 -4.17 0.24 -11.95
N ILE A 2 -3.31 0.43 -10.94
CA ILE A 2 -1.99 -0.20 -10.90
C ILE A 2 -2.16 -1.67 -10.52
N GLY A 3 -1.56 -2.60 -11.26
CA GLY A 3 -1.64 -4.03 -10.95
C GLY A 3 -0.70 -4.43 -9.80
N LEU A 4 -0.94 -5.59 -9.19
CA LEU A 4 -0.04 -6.17 -8.16
C LEU A 4 1.43 -6.27 -8.61
N PRO A 5 1.77 -6.66 -9.86
CA PRO A 5 3.17 -6.72 -10.29
C PRO A 5 3.85 -5.35 -10.27
N GLU A 6 3.14 -4.31 -10.71
CA GLU A 6 3.65 -2.94 -10.73
C GLU A 6 3.76 -2.38 -9.30
N LEU A 7 2.79 -2.68 -8.42
CA LEU A 7 2.90 -2.37 -6.98
C LEU A 7 4.15 -2.99 -6.37
N HIS A 8 4.42 -4.26 -6.66
CA HIS A 8 5.58 -4.98 -6.17
C HIS A 8 6.90 -4.33 -6.63
N GLU A 9 6.99 -3.95 -7.90
CA GLU A 9 8.15 -3.26 -8.46
C GLU A 9 8.41 -1.92 -7.77
N LYS A 10 7.37 -1.09 -7.59
CA LYS A 10 7.49 0.21 -6.90
C LYS A 10 7.97 0.04 -5.47
N ILE A 11 7.42 -0.93 -4.73
CA ILE A 11 7.82 -1.20 -3.33
C ILE A 11 9.25 -1.74 -3.26
N SER A 12 9.63 -2.62 -4.18
CA SER A 12 11.01 -3.10 -4.28
C SER A 12 11.99 -1.95 -4.49
N ASN A 13 11.66 -1.00 -5.37
CA ASN A 13 12.46 0.21 -5.55
C ASN A 13 12.52 1.07 -4.28
N MET A 14 11.39 1.26 -3.58
CA MET A 14 11.36 1.97 -2.29
C MET A 14 12.26 1.31 -1.25
N LYS A 15 12.21 -0.02 -1.12
CA LYS A 15 13.08 -0.78 -0.20
C LYS A 15 14.55 -0.59 -0.54
N ARG A 16 14.91 -0.58 -1.82
CA ARG A 16 16.28 -0.32 -2.27
C ARG A 16 16.76 1.08 -1.85
N ILE A 17 15.92 2.10 -2.05
CA ILE A 17 16.25 3.48 -1.63
C ILE A 17 16.37 3.57 -0.10
N ALA A 18 15.44 2.94 0.63
CA ALA A 18 15.49 2.88 2.10
C ALA A 18 16.77 2.18 2.61
N ALA A 19 17.19 1.09 1.97
CA ALA A 19 18.46 0.42 2.29
C ALA A 19 19.66 1.35 2.07
N THR A 20 19.69 2.12 0.98
CA THR A 20 20.73 3.14 0.73
C THR A 20 20.74 4.23 1.81
N ILE A 21 19.57 4.63 2.32
CA ILE A 21 19.47 5.59 3.45
C ILE A 21 20.09 5.00 4.71
N THR A 22 19.76 3.75 5.05
CA THR A 22 20.32 3.04 6.19
C THR A 22 21.84 2.89 6.07
N GLU A 23 22.36 2.53 4.90
CA GLU A 23 23.80 2.44 4.63
C GLU A 23 24.51 3.78 4.86
N LYS A 24 23.96 4.87 4.31
CA LYS A 24 24.51 6.22 4.49
C LYS A 24 24.50 6.65 5.96
N LYS A 25 23.40 6.39 6.68
CA LYS A 25 23.32 6.64 8.13
C LYS A 25 24.42 5.88 8.88
N ASN A 26 24.62 4.59 8.59
CA ASN A 26 25.64 3.79 9.24
C ASN A 26 27.06 4.32 8.94
N ALA A 27 27.31 4.81 7.72
CA ALA A 27 28.57 5.48 7.38
C ALA A 27 28.78 6.78 8.19
N VAL A 28 27.73 7.59 8.38
CA VAL A 28 27.79 8.79 9.24
C VAL A 28 28.13 8.40 10.68
N LYS A 29 27.46 7.38 11.25
CA LYS A 29 27.76 6.88 12.60
C LYS A 29 29.19 6.38 12.73
N ALA A 30 29.69 5.64 11.75
CA ALA A 30 31.07 5.15 11.74
C ALA A 30 32.08 6.31 11.74
N ARG A 31 31.84 7.35 10.93
CA ARG A 31 32.68 8.56 10.91
C ARG A 31 32.65 9.32 12.24
N ILE A 32 31.49 9.42 12.89
CA ILE A 32 31.35 10.04 14.23
C ILE A 32 32.16 9.26 15.26
N SER A 33 31.98 7.93 15.33
CA SER A 33 32.71 7.07 16.26
C SER A 33 34.24 7.16 16.07
N ALA A 34 34.70 7.20 14.81
CA ALA A 34 36.11 7.41 14.50
C ALA A 34 36.63 8.77 15.02
N ALA A 35 35.87 9.86 14.83
CA ALA A 35 36.24 11.18 15.33
C ALA A 35 36.26 11.26 16.86
N GLU A 36 35.36 10.54 17.54
CA GLU A 36 35.35 10.43 19.00
C GLU A 36 36.56 9.63 19.52
N ALA A 37 36.98 8.59 18.79
CA ALA A 37 38.12 7.75 19.12
C ALA A 37 39.50 8.42 18.90
N GLU A 38 39.58 9.52 18.13
CA GLU A 38 40.82 10.28 17.92
C GLU A 38 41.38 10.91 19.21
N GLY A 39 40.61 10.95 20.30
CA GLY A 39 41.11 11.34 21.63
C GLY A 39 41.54 12.82 21.73
N ARG A 40 41.04 13.69 20.84
CA ARG A 40 41.32 15.13 20.85
C ARG A 40 40.46 15.88 21.87
N THR A 41 40.69 17.20 21.99
CA THR A 41 39.91 18.06 22.89
C THR A 41 38.41 18.00 22.59
N GLU A 42 37.59 18.09 23.64
CA GLU A 42 36.12 18.06 23.53
C GLU A 42 35.57 19.10 22.54
N LYS A 43 36.17 20.29 22.48
CA LYS A 43 35.80 21.36 21.55
C LYS A 43 36.02 20.94 20.09
N TRP A 44 37.15 20.29 19.80
CA TRP A 44 37.44 19.78 18.46
C TRP A 44 36.48 18.66 18.08
N THR A 45 36.24 17.70 18.98
CA THR A 45 35.35 16.56 18.71
C THR A 45 33.93 17.04 18.42
N LYS A 46 33.40 18.00 19.20
CA LYS A 46 32.08 18.60 18.96
C LYS A 46 31.98 19.27 17.59
N GLN A 47 33.00 20.04 17.20
CA GLN A 47 33.05 20.68 15.89
C GLN A 47 33.11 19.65 14.77
N ARG A 48 33.96 18.63 14.90
CA ARG A 48 34.14 17.60 13.88
C ARG A 48 32.89 16.74 13.69
N VAL A 49 32.20 16.38 14.78
CA VAL A 49 30.92 15.67 14.72
C VAL A 49 29.85 16.50 14.02
N ALA A 50 29.78 17.82 14.28
CA ALA A 50 28.83 18.70 13.60
C ALA A 50 29.08 18.76 12.08
N GLU A 51 30.33 18.85 11.64
CA GLU A 51 30.71 18.80 10.22
C GLU A 51 30.32 17.47 9.57
N ILE A 52 30.64 16.34 10.21
CA ILE A 52 30.31 15.01 9.68
C ILE A 52 28.79 14.84 9.53
N ARG A 53 28.01 15.33 10.50
CA ARG A 53 26.54 15.31 10.41
C ARG A 53 26.06 16.16 9.23
N ALA A 54 26.52 17.40 9.12
CA ALA A 54 26.10 18.31 8.05
C ALA A 54 26.41 17.75 6.65
N GLU A 55 27.59 17.17 6.44
CA GLU A 55 27.97 16.52 5.17
C GLU A 55 27.15 15.24 4.90
N GLY A 56 26.94 14.45 5.95
CA GLY A 56 26.30 13.13 5.86
C GLY A 56 24.80 13.18 5.65
N THR A 57 24.10 14.13 6.28
CA THR A 57 22.65 14.22 6.26
C THR A 57 22.11 14.74 4.94
N ALA A 58 22.85 15.62 4.24
CA ALA A 58 22.42 16.14 2.93
C ALA A 58 22.21 15.04 1.89
N ALA A 59 23.08 14.01 1.89
CA ALA A 59 22.94 12.86 0.99
C ALA A 59 21.78 11.93 1.39
N ILE A 60 21.43 11.89 2.68
CA ILE A 60 20.28 11.15 3.19
C ILE A 60 18.98 11.89 2.83
N ASP A 61 18.94 13.22 2.99
CA ASP A 61 17.81 14.07 2.60
C ASP A 61 17.45 13.94 1.12
N ALA A 62 18.46 13.93 0.23
CA ALA A 62 18.23 13.74 -1.19
C ALA A 62 17.60 12.38 -1.52
N ALA A 63 18.09 11.30 -0.88
CA ALA A 63 17.52 9.96 -1.04
C ALA A 63 16.11 9.87 -0.44
N LEU A 64 15.86 10.55 0.68
CA LEU A 64 14.53 10.64 1.29
C LEU A 64 13.55 11.38 0.38
N GLY A 65 13.98 12.45 -0.30
CA GLY A 65 13.19 13.15 -1.30
C GLY A 65 12.74 12.23 -2.44
N GLN A 66 13.66 11.41 -2.97
CA GLN A 66 13.33 10.40 -3.99
C GLN A 66 12.34 9.36 -3.47
N LEU A 67 12.54 8.87 -2.24
CA LEU A 67 11.64 7.90 -1.60
C LEU A 67 10.23 8.49 -1.41
N ALA A 68 10.15 9.75 -0.98
CA ALA A 68 8.88 10.46 -0.79
C ALA A 68 8.14 10.68 -2.12
N GLU A 69 8.85 10.99 -3.20
CA GLU A 69 8.27 11.15 -4.54
C GLU A 69 7.66 9.83 -5.06
N VAL A 70 8.38 8.72 -4.91
CA VAL A 70 7.89 7.38 -5.27
C VAL A 70 6.65 7.04 -4.44
N HIS A 71 6.68 7.28 -3.12
CA HIS A 71 5.55 7.05 -2.23
C HIS A 71 4.33 7.94 -2.55
N ALA A 72 4.53 9.20 -2.91
CA ALA A 72 3.47 10.13 -3.27
C ALA A 72 2.76 9.74 -4.57
N THR A 73 3.51 9.21 -5.54
CA THR A 73 2.94 8.67 -6.79
C THR A 73 2.12 7.42 -6.51
N PHE A 74 2.66 6.54 -5.66
CA PHE A 74 2.08 5.26 -5.29
C PHE A 74 0.80 5.39 -4.43
N SER A 75 0.81 6.23 -3.40
CA SER A 75 -0.29 6.40 -2.43
C SER A 75 -1.62 6.85 -3.07
N LYS A 76 -1.58 7.53 -4.22
CA LYS A 76 -2.80 7.89 -4.99
C LYS A 76 -3.63 6.67 -5.40
N HIS A 77 -2.99 5.51 -5.53
CA HIS A 77 -3.67 4.28 -5.91
C HIS A 77 -4.28 3.53 -4.73
N GLU A 78 -3.96 3.89 -3.48
CA GLU A 78 -4.47 3.20 -2.30
C GLU A 78 -5.98 3.31 -2.18
N ASN A 79 -6.56 4.46 -2.51
CA ASN A 79 -8.02 4.67 -2.45
C ASN A 79 -8.78 3.63 -3.27
N PHE A 80 -8.23 3.23 -4.43
CA PHE A 80 -8.83 2.19 -5.25
C PHE A 80 -8.87 0.85 -4.50
N TRP A 81 -7.76 0.47 -3.86
CA TRP A 81 -7.64 -0.78 -3.13
C TRP A 81 -8.34 -0.75 -1.77
N ALA A 82 -8.56 0.42 -1.19
CA ALA A 82 -9.32 0.59 0.04
C ALA A 82 -10.83 0.47 -0.18
N ASP A 83 -11.31 0.80 -1.39
CA ASP A 83 -12.71 0.67 -1.76
C ASP A 83 -13.02 -0.76 -2.25
N LYS A 84 -13.69 -1.54 -1.40
CA LYS A 84 -14.08 -2.92 -1.70
C LYS A 84 -15.08 -3.00 -2.87
N GLU A 85 -16.03 -2.07 -2.98
CA GLU A 85 -17.01 -2.08 -4.05
C GLU A 85 -16.33 -1.80 -5.40
N LEU A 86 -15.37 -0.87 -5.40
CA LEU A 86 -14.59 -0.59 -6.59
C LEU A 86 -13.70 -1.77 -6.98
N ALA A 87 -13.05 -2.44 -6.02
CA ALA A 87 -12.26 -3.64 -6.26
C ALA A 87 -13.13 -4.80 -6.81
N LEU A 88 -14.31 -5.04 -6.22
CA LEU A 88 -15.29 -6.03 -6.71
C LEU A 88 -15.76 -5.71 -8.12
N SER A 89 -15.99 -4.43 -8.44
CA SER A 89 -16.41 -4.00 -9.77
C SER A 89 -15.41 -4.37 -10.87
N CYS A 90 -14.13 -4.50 -10.53
CA CYS A 90 -13.06 -4.83 -11.46
C CYS A 90 -12.82 -6.34 -11.64
N ILE A 91 -13.46 -7.21 -10.86
CA ILE A 91 -13.31 -8.66 -11.00
C ILE A 91 -14.02 -9.12 -12.28
N PRO A 92 -13.33 -9.73 -13.26
CA PRO A 92 -13.97 -10.16 -14.50
C PRO A 92 -14.95 -11.32 -14.28
N LEU A 93 -16.11 -11.27 -14.95
CA LEU A 93 -17.06 -12.38 -15.05
C LEU A 93 -16.52 -13.52 -15.91
N THR A 94 -15.75 -13.21 -16.96
CA THR A 94 -15.26 -14.18 -17.94
C THR A 94 -13.81 -14.60 -17.66
N ARG A 95 -13.45 -14.83 -16.39
CA ARG A 95 -12.06 -15.25 -16.04
C ARG A 95 -11.80 -16.71 -16.37
N ARG A 96 -10.58 -17.00 -16.86
CA ARG A 96 -10.06 -18.38 -16.95
C ARG A 96 -9.41 -18.78 -15.63
N GLY A 97 -10.21 -19.30 -14.71
CA GLY A 97 -9.74 -19.82 -13.42
C GLY A 97 -9.59 -18.77 -12.31
N PRO A 98 -9.25 -19.22 -11.09
CA PRO A 98 -9.28 -18.38 -9.89
C PRO A 98 -8.22 -17.27 -9.86
N ASP A 99 -7.08 -17.47 -10.55
CA ASP A 99 -5.89 -16.59 -10.45
C ASP A 99 -5.76 -15.57 -11.60
N ASN A 100 -6.74 -15.51 -12.52
CA ASN A 100 -6.68 -14.62 -13.68
C ASN A 100 -7.44 -13.30 -13.44
N ILE A 101 -6.68 -12.21 -13.40
CA ILE A 101 -7.15 -10.84 -13.11
C ILE A 101 -7.69 -10.08 -14.31
N SER A 102 -7.48 -10.59 -15.53
CA SER A 102 -7.93 -9.95 -16.75
C SER A 102 -9.05 -10.75 -17.42
N PRO A 103 -10.03 -10.09 -18.04
CA PRO A 103 -11.07 -10.79 -18.78
C PRO A 103 -10.46 -11.55 -19.94
N GLU A 104 -10.92 -12.79 -20.17
CA GLU A 104 -10.53 -13.58 -21.34
C GLU A 104 -10.85 -12.88 -22.66
N ASN A 105 -11.97 -12.15 -22.70
CA ASN A 105 -12.42 -11.38 -23.85
C ASN A 105 -13.03 -10.05 -23.37
N PRO A 106 -12.35 -8.90 -23.51
CA PRO A 106 -12.87 -7.61 -23.02
C PRO A 106 -14.24 -7.21 -23.60
N VAL A 107 -14.48 -7.53 -24.88
CA VAL A 107 -15.78 -7.28 -25.52
C VAL A 107 -16.83 -8.25 -24.95
N GLY A 108 -16.45 -9.52 -24.79
CA GLY A 108 -17.30 -10.55 -24.17
C GLY A 108 -17.66 -10.25 -22.72
N GLU A 109 -16.75 -9.69 -21.94
CA GLU A 109 -16.96 -9.27 -20.54
C GLU A 109 -18.04 -8.19 -20.44
N SER A 110 -17.96 -7.17 -21.30
CA SER A 110 -18.96 -6.08 -21.32
C SER A 110 -20.36 -6.62 -21.65
N MET A 111 -20.44 -7.53 -22.62
CA MET A 111 -21.70 -8.21 -22.97
C MET A 111 -22.20 -9.10 -21.84
N ALA A 112 -21.32 -9.86 -21.19
CA ALA A 112 -21.67 -10.75 -20.08
C ALA A 112 -22.23 -9.97 -18.88
N ARG A 113 -21.61 -8.83 -18.53
CA ARG A 113 -22.09 -7.93 -17.47
C ARG A 113 -23.47 -7.36 -17.80
N THR A 114 -23.63 -6.88 -19.03
CA THR A 114 -24.91 -6.31 -19.49
C THR A 114 -26.02 -7.37 -19.49
N ALA A 115 -25.72 -8.57 -19.98
CA ALA A 115 -26.67 -9.68 -20.00
C ALA A 115 -27.09 -10.09 -18.59
N LEU A 116 -26.13 -10.19 -17.65
CA LEU A 116 -26.43 -10.57 -16.26
C LEU A 116 -27.24 -9.49 -15.54
N LEU A 117 -26.92 -8.21 -15.71
CA LEU A 117 -27.72 -7.12 -15.13
C LEU A 117 -29.14 -7.08 -15.73
N ALA A 118 -29.28 -7.32 -17.03
CA ALA A 118 -30.59 -7.42 -17.66
C ALA A 118 -31.40 -8.60 -17.10
N GLU A 119 -30.76 -9.73 -16.82
CA GLU A 119 -31.39 -10.86 -16.15
C GLU A 119 -31.78 -10.51 -14.71
N ALA A 120 -30.85 -9.95 -13.93
CA ALA A 120 -31.05 -9.55 -12.55
C ALA A 120 -32.20 -8.54 -12.39
N SER A 121 -32.35 -7.60 -13.33
CA SER A 121 -33.44 -6.60 -13.33
C SER A 121 -34.84 -7.23 -13.38
N ARG A 122 -34.96 -8.45 -13.92
CA ARG A 122 -36.22 -9.19 -14.02
C ARG A 122 -36.47 -10.11 -12.81
N MET A 123 -35.47 -10.30 -11.96
CA MET A 123 -35.57 -11.15 -10.78
C MET A 123 -36.31 -10.44 -9.65
N SER A 124 -37.04 -11.20 -8.82
CA SER A 124 -37.57 -10.70 -7.55
C SER A 124 -36.43 -10.47 -6.55
N ASN A 125 -36.65 -9.61 -5.55
CA ASN A 125 -35.65 -9.36 -4.50
C ASN A 125 -35.19 -10.66 -3.81
N HIS A 126 -36.13 -11.53 -3.46
CA HIS A 126 -35.81 -12.83 -2.85
C HIS A 126 -34.92 -13.70 -3.76
N ARG A 127 -35.16 -13.68 -5.07
CA ARG A 127 -34.34 -14.44 -6.02
C ARG A 127 -32.92 -13.86 -6.11
N LEU A 128 -32.77 -12.54 -6.06
CA LEU A 128 -31.46 -11.88 -6.05
C LEU A 128 -30.65 -12.25 -4.80
N GLU A 129 -31.26 -12.32 -3.62
CA GLU A 129 -30.59 -12.76 -2.37
C GLU A 129 -30.04 -14.18 -2.51
N LEU A 130 -30.88 -15.10 -2.99
CA LEU A 130 -30.49 -16.50 -3.16
C LEU A 130 -29.33 -16.64 -4.18
N MET A 131 -29.40 -15.91 -5.29
CA MET A 131 -28.35 -15.93 -6.31
C MET A 131 -27.04 -15.30 -5.82
N ALA A 132 -27.12 -14.23 -5.02
CA ALA A 132 -25.94 -13.62 -4.40
C ALA A 132 -25.28 -14.57 -3.39
N ALA A 133 -26.08 -15.27 -2.59
CA ALA A 133 -25.57 -16.26 -1.64
C ALA A 133 -24.90 -17.46 -2.34
N ASP A 134 -25.49 -17.95 -3.42
CA ASP A 134 -24.93 -19.03 -4.24
C ASP A 134 -23.62 -18.62 -4.92
N ALA A 135 -23.60 -17.42 -5.50
CA ALA A 135 -22.39 -16.84 -6.09
C ALA A 135 -21.27 -16.64 -5.05
N LEU A 136 -21.61 -16.20 -3.83
CA LEU A 136 -20.67 -16.09 -2.72
C LEU A 136 -20.08 -17.45 -2.34
N ALA A 137 -20.93 -18.47 -2.17
CA ALA A 137 -20.50 -19.82 -1.83
C ALA A 137 -19.61 -20.46 -2.91
N SER A 138 -19.83 -20.07 -4.17
CA SER A 138 -19.07 -20.54 -5.34
C SER A 138 -17.80 -19.72 -5.61
N GLY A 139 -17.55 -18.65 -4.87
CA GLY A 139 -16.43 -17.73 -5.09
C GLY A 139 -16.55 -16.88 -6.36
N ASP A 140 -17.75 -16.76 -6.94
CA ASP A 140 -18.06 -15.92 -8.11
C ASP A 140 -18.44 -14.50 -7.65
N TYR A 141 -17.42 -13.78 -7.17
CA TYR A 141 -17.61 -12.45 -6.59
C TYR A 141 -18.06 -11.39 -7.59
N ALA A 142 -17.75 -11.57 -8.88
CA ALA A 142 -18.21 -10.67 -9.93
C ALA A 142 -19.73 -10.76 -10.12
N ARG A 143 -20.30 -11.98 -10.14
CA ARG A 143 -21.76 -12.17 -10.16
C ARG A 143 -22.41 -11.68 -8.89
N MET A 144 -21.85 -12.04 -7.74
CA MET A 144 -22.35 -11.61 -6.43
C MET A 144 -22.46 -10.08 -6.35
N TYR A 145 -21.41 -9.37 -6.79
CA TYR A 145 -21.39 -7.91 -6.85
C TYR A 145 -22.49 -7.34 -7.75
N LEU A 146 -22.73 -7.91 -8.93
CA LEU A 146 -23.78 -7.42 -9.83
C LEU A 146 -25.19 -7.66 -9.28
N PHE A 147 -25.42 -8.78 -8.57
CA PHE A 147 -26.68 -8.99 -7.87
C PHE A 147 -26.86 -8.02 -6.70
N SER A 148 -25.79 -7.73 -5.96
CA SER A 148 -25.78 -6.70 -4.91
C SER A 148 -26.13 -5.33 -5.49
N LEU A 149 -25.47 -4.93 -6.58
CA LEU A 149 -25.68 -3.64 -7.24
C LEU A 149 -27.14 -3.46 -7.68
N GLU A 150 -27.69 -4.45 -8.39
CA GLU A 150 -29.09 -4.42 -8.82
C GLU A 150 -30.03 -4.41 -7.60
N GLY A 151 -29.89 -5.35 -6.67
CA GLY A 151 -30.79 -5.48 -5.52
C GLY A 151 -30.77 -4.28 -4.57
N ASN A 152 -29.62 -3.64 -4.39
CA ASN A 152 -29.45 -2.50 -3.49
C ASN A 152 -29.86 -1.16 -4.13
N SER A 153 -29.91 -1.08 -5.46
CA SER A 153 -30.35 0.13 -6.19
C SER A 153 -31.87 0.30 -6.27
N ARG A 154 -32.65 -0.73 -5.92
CA ARG A 154 -34.11 -0.74 -6.01
C ARG A 154 -34.78 0.18 -5.00
N GLN A 155 -35.99 0.64 -5.33
CA GLN A 155 -36.82 1.46 -4.42
C GLN A 155 -37.06 0.80 -3.06
N LYS A 156 -37.21 -0.54 -3.04
CA LYS A 156 -37.17 -1.35 -1.82
C LYS A 156 -35.89 -2.20 -1.88
N PRO A 157 -34.78 -1.73 -1.29
CA PRO A 157 -33.49 -2.41 -1.37
C PRO A 157 -33.51 -3.76 -0.66
N THR A 158 -32.72 -4.67 -1.21
CA THR A 158 -32.56 -6.03 -0.69
C THR A 158 -31.47 -6.12 0.39
N LYS A 159 -30.55 -5.15 0.44
CA LYS A 159 -29.41 -5.09 1.39
C LYS A 159 -28.51 -6.33 1.33
N ILE A 160 -28.17 -6.76 0.13
CA ILE A 160 -27.19 -7.83 -0.08
C ILE A 160 -25.83 -7.31 0.39
N ASP A 161 -25.22 -8.01 1.36
CA ASP A 161 -23.97 -7.60 2.01
C ASP A 161 -22.73 -8.18 1.30
N THR A 162 -21.81 -7.30 0.92
CA THR A 162 -20.51 -7.60 0.29
C THR A 162 -19.36 -7.58 1.31
N SER A 163 -19.60 -7.15 2.55
CA SER A 163 -18.56 -6.92 3.56
C SER A 163 -17.77 -8.17 3.90
N GLY A 164 -18.43 -9.34 3.89
CA GLY A 164 -17.83 -10.65 4.12
C GLY A 164 -16.97 -11.20 2.98
N VAL A 165 -16.97 -10.55 1.80
CA VAL A 165 -16.14 -11.00 0.68
C VAL A 165 -14.66 -10.71 0.97
N VAL A 166 -13.84 -11.74 0.85
CA VAL A 166 -12.38 -11.65 0.98
C VAL A 166 -11.78 -11.67 -0.41
N LEU A 167 -11.12 -10.58 -0.79
CA LEU A 167 -10.37 -10.45 -2.03
C LEU A 167 -8.87 -10.56 -1.72
N PRO A 168 -8.22 -11.71 -2.00
CA PRO A 168 -6.81 -11.92 -1.66
C PRO A 168 -5.88 -10.85 -2.24
N GLU A 169 -6.17 -10.40 -3.46
CA GLU A 169 -5.38 -9.37 -4.14
C GLU A 169 -5.53 -8.00 -3.52
N GLN A 170 -6.74 -7.64 -3.11
CA GLN A 170 -6.99 -6.41 -2.37
C GLN A 170 -6.19 -6.41 -1.06
N GLN A 171 -6.24 -7.53 -0.32
CA GLN A 171 -5.49 -7.66 0.92
C GLN A 171 -3.97 -7.59 0.68
N ALA A 172 -3.47 -8.26 -0.37
CA ALA A 172 -2.06 -8.21 -0.75
C ALA A 172 -1.63 -6.78 -1.09
N ALA A 173 -2.42 -6.05 -1.87
CA ALA A 173 -2.17 -4.65 -2.20
C ALA A 173 -2.16 -3.76 -0.95
N LEU A 174 -3.14 -3.88 -0.05
CA LEU A 174 -3.21 -3.10 1.20
C LEU A 174 -2.02 -3.38 2.14
N ASN A 175 -1.57 -4.63 2.21
CA ASN A 175 -0.36 -5.00 2.94
C ASN A 175 0.88 -4.33 2.33
N MET A 176 0.96 -4.33 1.00
CA MET A 176 1.99 -3.64 0.22
C MET A 176 2.00 -2.11 0.48
N PHE A 177 0.84 -1.45 0.52
CA PHE A 177 0.74 -0.02 0.90
C PHE A 177 1.24 0.24 2.32
N THR A 178 0.91 -0.65 3.25
CA THR A 178 1.38 -0.56 4.64
C THR A 178 2.89 -0.72 4.73
N GLU A 179 3.48 -1.64 3.97
CA GLU A 179 4.93 -1.84 3.90
C GLU A 179 5.65 -0.62 3.30
N ALA A 180 5.06 0.01 2.29
CA ALA A 180 5.59 1.25 1.71
C ALA A 180 5.63 2.39 2.75
N ARG A 181 4.53 2.58 3.51
CA ARG A 181 4.48 3.57 4.60
C ARG A 181 5.53 3.31 5.68
N ARG A 182 5.71 2.04 6.08
CA ARG A 182 6.75 1.64 7.03
C ARG A 182 8.14 2.00 6.52
N SER A 183 8.42 1.73 5.25
CA SER A 183 9.72 2.03 4.63
C SER A 183 10.03 3.53 4.65
N VAL A 184 9.05 4.37 4.31
CA VAL A 184 9.19 5.84 4.41
C VAL A 184 9.41 6.28 5.84
N ALA A 185 8.59 5.80 6.78
CA ALA A 185 8.68 6.20 8.18
C ALA A 185 10.03 5.80 8.81
N HIS A 186 10.53 4.59 8.52
CA HIS A 186 11.87 4.15 8.95
C HIS A 186 12.99 4.96 8.32
N ALA A 187 12.89 5.34 7.04
CA ALA A 187 13.86 6.21 6.39
C ALA A 187 13.91 7.62 7.02
N VAL A 188 12.76 8.18 7.43
CA VAL A 188 12.71 9.44 8.18
C VAL A 188 13.38 9.31 9.54
N ILE A 189 13.19 8.18 10.23
CA ILE A 189 13.86 7.91 11.52
C ILE A 189 15.37 7.81 11.33
N ASP A 190 15.82 7.15 10.26
CA ASP A 190 17.24 7.04 9.93
C ASP A 190 17.90 8.40 9.70
N LEU A 191 17.19 9.32 9.03
CA LEU A 191 17.63 10.72 8.90
C LEU A 191 17.68 11.43 10.26
N ARG A 192 16.62 11.35 11.08
CA ARG A 192 16.59 11.95 12.43
C ARG A 192 17.75 11.44 13.29
N GLU A 193 18.02 10.13 13.22
CA GLU A 193 19.14 9.50 13.91
C GLU A 193 20.50 10.00 13.39
N ALA A 194 20.64 10.22 12.07
CA ALA A 194 21.85 10.83 11.48
C ALA A 194 22.06 12.29 11.92
N HIS A 195 20.99 13.06 12.16
CA HIS A 195 21.08 14.39 12.77
C HIS A 195 21.45 14.37 14.27
N GLY A 196 21.38 13.19 14.91
CA GLY A 196 21.63 13.01 16.33
C GLY A 196 20.42 13.31 17.20
N ALA A 197 19.21 13.02 16.70
CA ALA A 197 18.00 13.01 17.51
C ALA A 197 18.16 12.10 18.75
N ARG A 198 17.47 12.44 19.83
CA ARG A 198 17.64 11.74 21.10
C ARG A 198 16.96 10.37 21.08
N PRO A 199 17.43 9.38 21.87
CA PRO A 199 16.87 8.03 21.86
C PRO A 199 15.37 7.94 22.19
N ASP A 200 14.88 8.84 23.06
CA ASP A 200 13.47 8.96 23.45
C ASP A 200 12.58 9.44 22.29
N GLU A 201 13.04 10.43 21.52
CA GLU A 201 12.36 10.90 20.31
C GLU A 201 12.29 9.80 19.23
N LEU A 202 13.36 9.00 19.11
CA LEU A 202 13.43 7.90 18.16
C LEU A 202 12.54 6.71 18.56
N ALA A 203 12.35 6.45 19.86
CA ALA A 203 11.50 5.35 20.34
C ALA A 203 10.03 5.55 19.97
N ILE A 204 9.49 6.76 20.19
CA ILE A 204 8.11 7.11 19.82
C ILE A 204 7.94 7.08 18.30
N ALA A 205 8.92 7.60 17.56
CA ALA A 205 8.90 7.58 16.11
C ALA A 205 8.90 6.14 15.55
N ARG A 206 9.71 5.23 16.10
CA ARG A 206 9.75 3.81 15.70
C ARG A 206 8.42 3.10 15.93
N LEU A 207 7.78 3.33 17.09
CA LEU A 207 6.45 2.77 17.36
C LEU A 207 5.39 3.28 16.37
N SER A 208 5.48 4.55 15.96
CA SER A 208 4.59 5.14 14.97
C SER A 208 4.87 4.60 13.56
N ALA A 209 6.15 4.42 13.21
CA ALA A 209 6.59 3.85 11.95
C ALA A 209 6.12 2.41 11.75
N GLU A 210 6.14 1.57 12.79
CA GLU A 210 5.62 0.19 12.73
C GLU A 210 4.12 0.13 12.42
N ARG A 211 3.38 1.18 12.79
CA ARG A 211 1.96 1.34 12.46
C ARG A 211 1.74 1.97 11.08
N GLY A 212 2.81 2.33 10.38
CA GLY A 212 2.75 3.07 9.12
C GLY A 212 2.29 4.53 9.28
N ILE A 213 2.36 5.08 10.50
CA ILE A 213 1.96 6.47 10.77
C ILE A 213 3.22 7.32 10.65
N THR A 214 3.26 8.22 9.68
CA THR A 214 4.29 9.25 9.57
C THR A 214 4.01 10.35 10.60
N ALA A 215 4.92 10.51 11.57
CA ALA A 215 4.88 11.56 12.59
C ALA A 215 5.52 12.86 12.11
#